data_AF-A0A936KD67-F1
#
_entry.id   AF-A0A936KD67-F1
#
_cell.length_a   1.000
_cell.length_b   1.000
_cell.length_c   1.000
_cell.angle_alpha   90.00
_cell.angle_beta   90.00
_cell.angle_gamma   90.00
#
_symmetry.space_group_name_H-M   'P 1'
#
loop_
_entity.id
_entity.type
_entity.pdbx_description
1 polymer ?
#
loop_
_entity_poly.entity_id
_entity_poly.type
_entity_poly.pdbx_seq_one_letter_code
_entity_poly.pdbx_strand_id
1 'polypeptide(L)' 'MKLWQDLFGTDYGLMSIAGIIFMILMAIWFVFFFIRKSAQPPKQ' A
#
# COMPACT_ATOMS: atom_id res chain seq x y z
N MET A 1 0.35 -15.68 -20.99
CA MET A 1 -1.07 -15.89 -20.64
C MET A 1 -1.25 -16.68 -19.36
N LYS A 2 -0.47 -17.75 -19.11
CA LYS A 2 -0.54 -18.55 -17.87
C LYS A 2 -0.10 -17.79 -16.61
N LEU A 3 0.94 -16.96 -16.71
CA LEU A 3 1.44 -16.16 -15.59
C LEU A 3 0.38 -15.20 -15.01
N TRP A 4 -0.41 -14.54 -15.88
CA TRP A 4 -1.49 -13.67 -15.44
C TRP A 4 -2.63 -14.45 -14.76
N GLN A 5 -2.93 -15.66 -15.24
CA GLN A 5 -3.92 -16.55 -14.61
C GLN A 5 -3.40 -17.14 -13.30
N ASP A 6 -2.11 -17.41 -13.16
CA ASP A 6 -1.53 -17.87 -11.90
C ASP A 6 -1.46 -16.73 -10.88
N LEU A 7 -1.16 -15.48 -11.30
CA LEU A 7 -1.17 -14.32 -10.40
C LEU A 7 -2.56 -13.89 -9.93
N PHE A 8 -3.60 -13.97 -10.78
CA PHE A 8 -4.95 -13.51 -10.43
C PHE A 8 -5.95 -14.63 -10.15
N GLY A 9 -5.62 -15.88 -10.51
CA GLY A 9 -6.52 -17.03 -10.40
C GLY A 9 -6.10 -18.07 -9.37
N THR A 10 -4.92 -17.94 -8.74
CA THR A 10 -4.54 -18.76 -7.58
C THR A 10 -4.56 -17.96 -6.30
N ASP A 11 -4.93 -18.60 -5.19
CA ASP A 11 -4.99 -18.00 -3.86
C ASP A 11 -3.64 -17.37 -3.43
N TYR A 12 -2.54 -17.94 -3.92
CA TYR A 12 -1.18 -17.46 -3.68
C TYR A 12 -0.89 -16.13 -4.39
N GLY A 13 -1.30 -16.00 -5.65
CA GLY A 13 -1.14 -14.77 -6.42
C GLY A 13 -1.97 -13.63 -5.84
N LEU A 14 -3.21 -13.93 -5.43
CA LEU A 14 -4.09 -12.96 -4.79
C LEU A 14 -3.55 -12.48 -3.43
N MET A 15 -3.01 -13.38 -2.60
CA MET A 15 -2.32 -12.99 -1.35
C MET A 15 -1.13 -12.07 -1.61
N SER A 16 -0.30 -12.38 -2.61
CA SER A 16 0.85 -11.53 -2.97
C SER A 16 0.41 -10.14 -3.41
N ILE A 17 -0.63 -10.04 -4.23
CA ILE A 17 -1.18 -8.76 -4.69
C ILE A 17 -1.78 -7.97 -3.53
N ALA A 18 -2.51 -8.63 -2.63
CA ALA A 18 -3.05 -8.00 -1.43
C ALA A 18 -1.94 -7.41 -0.55
N GLY A 19 -0.84 -8.15 -0.36
CA GLY A 19 0.34 -7.65 0.36
C GLY A 19 0.98 -6.43 -0.31
N ILE A 20 1.13 -6.45 -1.64
CA ILE A 20 1.67 -5.31 -2.40
C ILE A 20 0.78 -4.07 -2.26
N ILE A 21 -0.53 -4.23 -2.43
CA ILE A 21 -1.50 -3.14 -2.28
C ILE A 21 -1.43 -2.58 -0.85
N PHE A 22 -1.37 -3.45 0.16
CA PHE A 22 -1.24 -3.04 1.55
C PHE A 22 0.04 -2.24 1.80
N MET A 23 1.19 -2.70 1.30
CA MET A 23 2.46 -1.96 1.43
C MET A 23 2.40 -0.58 0.79
N ILE A 24 1.81 -0.46 -0.40
CA ILE A 24 1.66 0.84 -1.09
C ILE A 24 0.74 1.77 -0.30
N LEU A 25 -0.41 1.27 0.18
CA LEU A 25 -1.33 2.05 1.00
C LEU A 25 -0.65 2.56 2.28
N MET A 26 0.10 1.70 2.96
CA MET A 26 0.84 2.08 4.17
C MET A 26 1.93 3.11 3.87
N ALA A 27 2.65 2.98 2.76
CA ALA A 27 3.66 3.96 2.34
C ALA A 27 3.04 5.34 2.08
N ILE A 28 1.93 5.39 1.33
CA ILE A 28 1.20 6.65 1.06
C ILE A 28 0.67 7.25 2.36
N TRP A 29 0.06 6.44 3.21
CA TRP A 29 -0.48 6.91 4.50
C TRP A 29 0.62 7.50 5.38
N PHE A 30 1.79 6.86 5.45
CA PHE A 30 2.92 7.34 6.24
C PHE A 30 3.45 8.67 5.69
N VAL A 31 3.68 8.77 4.38
CA VAL A 31 4.11 10.04 3.75
C VAL A 31 3.08 11.15 4.00
N PHE A 32 1.79 10.86 3.82
CA PHE A 32 0.72 11.82 4.07
C PHE A 32 0.67 12.25 5.54
N PHE A 33 0.80 11.31 6.47
CA PHE A 33 0.84 11.60 7.91
C PHE A 33 2.02 12.49 8.26
N PHE A 34 3.22 12.19 7.74
CA PHE A 34 4.42 13.00 7.99
C PHE A 34 4.26 14.41 7.44
N ILE A 35 3.82 14.58 6.20
CA ILE A 35 3.57 15.89 5.60
C ILE A 35 2.52 16.67 6.40
N ARG A 36 1.41 16.02 6.75
CA ARG A 36 0.33 16.66 7.51
C ARG A 36 0.76 17.00 8.93
N LYS A 37 1.66 16.22 9.54
CA LYS A 37 2.18 16.47 10.88
C LYS A 37 3.25 17.57 10.88
N SER A 38 4.12 17.62 9.88
CA SER A 38 5.14 18.67 9.72
C SER A 38 4.54 20.01 9.33
N ALA A 39 3.40 20.01 8.62
CA ALA A 39 2.68 21.22 8.25
C ALA A 39 1.78 21.78 9.36
N GLN A 40 1.68 21.10 10.52
CA GLN A 40 0.98 21.68 11.67
C GLN A 40 1.85 22.78 12.29
N PRO A 41 1.36 24.03 12.38
CA PRO A 41 2.05 25.04 13.17
C PRO A 41 2.17 24.55 14.62
N PRO A 42 3.25 24.91 15.33
CA PRO A 42 3.42 24.55 16.73
C PRO A 42 2.15 24.94 17.47
N LYS A 43 1.52 23.93 18.10
CA LYS A 43 0.31 24.14 18.90
C LYS A 43 0.72 25.06 20.05
N GLN A 44 0.27 26.31 19.98
CA GLN A 44 0.43 27.30 21.05
C GLN A 44 -0.36 26.87 22.29
#